data_AF-F9WCL3-F1
#
_entry.id   AF-F9WCL3-F1
#
_cell.length_a   1.000
_cell.length_b   1.000
_cell.length_c   1.000
_cell.angle_alpha   90.00
_cell.angle_beta   90.00
_cell.angle_gamma   90.00
#
_symmetry.space_group_name_H-M   'P 1'
#
loop_
_entity.id
_entity.type
_entity.pdbx_description
1 polymer ?
#
loop_
_entity_poly.entity_id
_entity_poly.type
_entity_poly.pdbx_seq_one_letter_code
_entity_poly.pdbx_strand_id
1 'polypeptide(L)'
;MAKNTFNQVIFGKNGKEDLSHEALEVVPSRMAACGSKPLEKKGQSAGKNLIVDFFCLCAKHDVEDGVDKVCGVSVGNGRDSRWEGGTLDSANTMWDEVKNGCEKFFKNGVTSTQDGYSLYNDFLEKVKVGGNVKLKHSSTVHKPGMLGTAVSETEKNDFHCNGKKEVNNGRFNVGSGSGVCVSYGNHHREQNIKWLSQFKAGLQLVDQLNTETASWQHQLTTLLNRARELYEKVKADTQQEEVDTDESPLTQHPNPEENENTDSATRSMRHSLLAWALLLQ
;
A
#
# COMPACT_ATOMS: atom_id res chain seq x y z
N MET A 1 10.50 -3.56 0.58
CA MET A 1 9.74 -4.37 -0.39
C MET A 1 8.25 -3.98 -0.41
N ALA A 2 7.53 -4.02 0.71
CA ALA A 2 6.11 -3.61 0.78
C ALA A 2 5.82 -2.18 0.27
N LYS A 3 6.65 -1.21 0.65
CA LYS A 3 6.55 0.17 0.14
C LYS A 3 6.54 0.23 -1.39
N ASN A 4 7.40 -0.55 -2.05
CA ASN A 4 7.45 -0.58 -3.51
C ASN A 4 6.18 -1.19 -4.10
N THR A 5 5.65 -2.26 -3.50
CA THR A 5 4.38 -2.86 -3.89
C THR A 5 3.23 -1.84 -3.80
N PHE A 6 3.11 -1.11 -2.69
CA PHE A 6 2.08 -0.07 -2.55
C PHE A 6 2.29 1.10 -3.52
N ASN A 7 3.53 1.48 -3.81
CA ASN A 7 3.79 2.46 -4.85
C ASN A 7 3.33 1.97 -6.23
N GLN A 8 3.48 0.68 -6.55
CA GLN A 8 2.99 0.12 -7.80
C GLN A 8 1.47 0.11 -7.91
N VAL A 9 0.76 -0.05 -6.77
CA VAL A 9 -0.70 0.10 -6.71
C VAL A 9 -1.12 1.49 -7.17
N ILE A 10 -0.41 2.52 -6.72
CA ILE A 10 -0.75 3.92 -7.01
C ILE A 10 -0.28 4.32 -8.40
N PHE A 11 1.01 4.12 -8.70
CA PHE A 11 1.69 4.68 -9.86
C PHE A 11 1.90 3.69 -11.01
N GLY A 12 1.43 2.45 -10.88
CA GLY A 12 1.61 1.43 -11.92
C GLY A 12 2.99 0.78 -11.91
N LYS A 13 3.37 0.18 -13.04
CA LYS A 13 4.47 -0.81 -13.15
C LYS A 13 5.79 -0.36 -12.52
N ASN A 14 6.12 0.94 -12.65
CA ASN A 14 7.42 1.47 -12.21
C ASN A 14 7.45 1.85 -10.73
N GLY A 15 6.30 1.95 -10.05
CA GLY A 15 6.22 2.34 -8.64
C GLY A 15 6.86 3.72 -8.33
N LYS A 16 7.02 4.55 -9.35
CA LYS A 16 7.54 5.92 -9.28
C LYS A 16 6.42 6.86 -9.67
N GLU A 17 6.37 8.03 -9.06
CA GLU A 17 5.44 9.10 -9.42
C GLU A 17 5.83 9.74 -10.78
N ASP A 18 5.77 8.91 -11.81
CA ASP A 18 5.88 9.25 -13.22
C ASP A 18 4.47 9.12 -13.80
N LEU A 19 3.85 10.26 -14.09
CA LEU A 19 2.47 10.32 -14.57
C LEU A 19 2.38 10.45 -16.09
N SER A 20 3.44 10.08 -16.80
CA SER A 20 3.40 9.94 -18.26
C SER A 20 2.38 8.88 -18.68
N HIS A 21 1.84 9.03 -19.91
CA HIS A 21 0.87 8.07 -20.44
C HIS A 21 1.42 6.64 -20.46
N GLU A 22 2.72 6.48 -20.75
CA GLU A 22 3.40 5.19 -20.76
C GLU A 22 3.51 4.58 -19.36
N ALA A 23 3.95 5.35 -18.37
CA ALA A 23 4.10 4.87 -16.99
C ALA A 23 2.76 4.47 -16.35
N LEU A 24 1.70 5.25 -16.62
CA LEU A 24 0.34 4.95 -16.19
C LEU A 24 -0.36 3.89 -17.06
N GLU A 25 0.26 3.48 -18.16
CA GLU A 25 -0.30 2.57 -19.17
C GLU A 25 -1.70 3.00 -19.67
N VAL A 26 -1.88 4.31 -19.84
CA VAL A 26 -3.12 4.94 -20.31
C VAL A 26 -3.20 4.86 -21.82
N VAL A 27 -4.30 4.31 -22.34
CA VAL A 27 -4.61 4.42 -23.77
C VAL A 27 -5.21 5.80 -24.05
N PRO A 28 -4.94 6.41 -25.23
CA PRO A 28 -5.33 7.80 -25.48
C PRO A 28 -6.82 8.09 -25.20
N SER A 29 -7.71 7.30 -25.82
CA SER A 29 -9.15 7.50 -25.69
C SER A 29 -9.65 7.19 -24.28
N ARG A 30 -10.21 8.20 -23.59
CA ARG A 30 -10.82 8.05 -22.25
C ARG A 30 -11.88 6.96 -22.21
N MET A 31 -12.76 6.87 -23.22
CA MET A 31 -13.75 5.80 -23.27
C MET A 31 -13.10 4.42 -23.46
N ALA A 32 -12.01 4.31 -24.21
CA ALA A 32 -11.28 3.03 -24.32
C ALA A 32 -10.57 2.69 -23.01
N ALA A 33 -9.99 3.69 -22.33
CA ALA A 33 -9.28 3.54 -21.07
C ALA A 33 -10.22 3.12 -19.93
N CYS A 34 -11.33 3.84 -19.75
CA CYS A 34 -12.24 3.70 -18.62
C CYS A 34 -13.40 2.73 -18.86
N GLY A 35 -13.81 2.51 -20.12
CA GLY A 35 -14.90 1.60 -20.47
C GLY A 35 -15.72 2.08 -21.66
N SER A 36 -15.73 1.28 -22.73
CA SER A 36 -16.51 1.53 -23.94
C SER A 36 -17.68 0.56 -24.04
N LYS A 37 -18.78 1.00 -24.66
CA LYS A 37 -19.90 0.10 -24.93
C LYS A 37 -19.52 -1.03 -25.92
N PRO A 38 -20.15 -2.21 -25.81
CA PRO A 38 -20.94 -2.66 -24.66
C PRO A 38 -20.02 -2.91 -23.44
N LEU A 39 -20.43 -2.46 -22.25
CA LEU A 39 -19.64 -2.51 -21.02
C LEU A 39 -19.57 -3.92 -20.38
N GLU A 40 -19.44 -4.95 -21.19
CA GLU A 40 -19.19 -6.32 -20.71
C GLU A 40 -17.71 -6.55 -20.43
N LYS A 41 -16.87 -5.87 -21.20
CA LYS A 41 -15.41 -5.91 -21.07
C LYS A 41 -14.93 -4.75 -20.19
N LYS A 42 -13.79 -4.98 -19.54
CA LYS A 42 -13.08 -3.91 -18.81
C LYS A 42 -12.55 -2.86 -19.78
N GLY A 43 -12.43 -1.63 -19.30
CA GLY A 43 -11.63 -0.61 -19.97
C GLY A 43 -10.17 -1.05 -20.12
N GLN A 44 -9.51 -0.63 -21.18
CA GLN A 44 -8.15 -1.08 -21.52
C GLN A 44 -7.11 -0.65 -20.48
N SER A 45 -7.35 0.46 -19.78
CA SER A 45 -6.49 0.96 -18.70
C SER A 45 -7.13 0.87 -17.31
N ALA A 46 -8.44 0.59 -17.24
CA ALA A 46 -9.18 0.38 -16.00
C ALA A 46 -8.54 -0.72 -15.12
N GLY A 47 -8.34 -0.39 -13.86
CA GLY A 47 -7.82 -1.30 -12.84
C GLY A 47 -6.32 -1.56 -12.92
N LYS A 48 -5.58 -0.87 -13.80
CA LYS A 48 -4.11 -1.03 -13.88
C LYS A 48 -3.37 -0.39 -12.72
N ASN A 49 -3.77 0.82 -12.34
CA ASN A 49 -3.26 1.58 -11.20
C ASN A 49 -4.36 2.51 -10.68
N LEU A 50 -4.20 2.97 -9.44
CA LEU A 50 -5.23 3.75 -8.75
C LEU A 50 -5.42 5.16 -9.35
N ILE A 51 -4.35 5.77 -9.87
CA ILE A 51 -4.40 7.10 -10.48
C ILE A 51 -5.34 7.13 -11.69
N VAL A 52 -5.22 6.15 -12.59
CA VAL A 52 -6.07 6.05 -13.78
C VAL A 52 -7.53 5.88 -13.39
N ASP A 53 -7.83 5.03 -12.41
CA ASP A 53 -9.19 4.82 -11.93
C ASP A 53 -9.76 6.10 -11.30
N PHE A 54 -8.97 6.84 -10.51
CA PHE A 54 -9.35 8.17 -10.01
C PHE A 54 -9.61 9.16 -11.15
N PHE A 55 -8.78 9.20 -12.19
CA PHE A 55 -9.02 10.09 -13.32
C PHE A 55 -10.28 9.71 -14.09
N CYS A 56 -10.58 8.42 -14.28
CA CYS A 56 -11.84 7.98 -14.87
C CYS A 56 -13.06 8.50 -14.07
N LEU A 57 -12.98 8.45 -12.73
CA LEU A 57 -14.07 8.76 -11.80
C LEU A 57 -14.21 10.24 -11.42
N CYS A 58 -13.12 11.01 -11.45
CA CYS A 58 -13.07 12.34 -10.86
C CYS A 58 -12.72 13.43 -11.86
N ALA A 59 -11.97 13.11 -12.93
CA ALA A 59 -11.55 14.12 -13.89
C ALA A 59 -12.74 14.66 -14.68
N LYS A 60 -12.87 15.98 -14.72
CA LYS A 60 -13.81 16.67 -15.59
C LYS A 60 -13.41 16.41 -17.06
N HIS A 61 -14.40 16.17 -17.91
CA HIS A 61 -14.15 15.94 -19.34
C HIS A 61 -13.65 17.22 -20.02
N ASP A 62 -14.41 18.30 -19.90
CA ASP A 62 -14.13 19.65 -20.40
C ASP A 62 -14.97 20.67 -19.60
N VAL A 63 -15.00 21.94 -20.02
CA VAL A 63 -15.76 23.00 -19.34
C VAL A 63 -17.28 22.88 -19.54
N GLU A 64 -17.73 22.33 -20.68
CA GLU A 64 -19.13 22.42 -21.15
C GLU A 64 -19.94 21.13 -20.91
N ASP A 65 -19.37 19.98 -21.28
CA ASP A 65 -19.98 18.65 -21.24
C ASP A 65 -19.59 17.85 -19.97
N GLY A 66 -18.55 18.27 -19.25
CA GLY A 66 -18.09 17.61 -18.02
C GLY A 66 -18.94 17.91 -16.77
N VAL A 67 -18.99 16.94 -15.83
CA VAL A 67 -19.52 17.17 -14.48
C VAL A 67 -18.38 17.59 -13.55
N ASP A 68 -18.49 18.75 -12.91
CA ASP A 68 -17.51 19.19 -11.92
C ASP A 68 -17.76 18.56 -10.53
N LYS A 69 -16.70 18.39 -9.74
CA LYS A 69 -16.75 17.93 -8.34
C LYS A 69 -17.43 16.58 -8.11
N VAL A 70 -17.36 15.64 -9.06
CA VAL A 70 -17.95 14.29 -8.94
C VAL A 70 -17.43 13.54 -7.71
N CYS A 71 -16.14 13.70 -7.40
CA CYS A 71 -15.51 13.13 -6.21
C CYS A 71 -15.47 14.10 -5.02
N GLY A 72 -16.31 15.14 -5.01
CA GLY A 72 -16.32 16.19 -3.99
C GLY A 72 -15.21 17.24 -4.13
N VAL A 73 -14.29 17.07 -5.09
CA VAL A 73 -13.28 18.05 -5.48
C VAL A 73 -13.21 18.20 -7.00
N SER A 74 -12.83 19.40 -7.45
CA SER A 74 -12.60 19.70 -8.86
C SER A 74 -11.28 19.08 -9.28
N VAL A 75 -11.30 18.22 -10.30
CA VAL A 75 -10.11 17.59 -10.90
C VAL A 75 -10.15 17.83 -12.39
N GLY A 76 -9.09 18.41 -12.95
CA GLY A 76 -8.97 18.67 -14.39
C GLY A 76 -9.96 19.72 -14.91
N ASN A 77 -10.15 20.82 -14.17
CA ASN A 77 -11.06 21.91 -14.53
C ASN A 77 -10.33 23.12 -15.14
N GLY A 78 -9.02 23.01 -15.35
CA GLY A 78 -8.19 24.03 -15.98
C GLY A 78 -8.22 23.94 -17.50
N ARG A 79 -7.76 25.00 -18.18
CA ARG A 79 -7.53 24.92 -19.63
C ARG A 79 -6.39 23.94 -19.97
N ASP A 80 -5.44 23.76 -19.07
CA ASP A 80 -4.22 22.98 -19.33
C ASP A 80 -4.19 21.65 -18.56
N SER A 81 -5.18 21.38 -17.70
CA SER A 81 -5.35 20.12 -16.96
C SER A 81 -6.73 19.54 -17.27
N ARG A 82 -6.79 18.53 -18.14
CA ARG A 82 -8.05 17.87 -18.56
C ARG A 82 -7.79 16.50 -19.17
N TRP A 83 -8.84 15.70 -19.29
CA TRP A 83 -8.81 14.46 -20.09
C TRP A 83 -9.91 14.49 -21.15
N GLU A 84 -9.63 15.24 -22.22
CA GLU A 84 -10.53 15.52 -23.33
C GLU A 84 -10.05 14.78 -24.60
N GLY A 85 -10.98 14.26 -25.42
CA GLY A 85 -10.72 13.89 -26.81
C GLY A 85 -9.69 12.78 -27.10
N GLY A 86 -8.99 12.25 -26.09
CA GLY A 86 -7.90 11.30 -26.26
C GLY A 86 -6.57 11.70 -25.61
N THR A 87 -6.48 12.90 -25.04
CA THR A 87 -5.25 13.41 -24.44
C THR A 87 -5.49 13.66 -22.95
N LEU A 88 -4.66 13.03 -22.12
CA LEU A 88 -4.55 13.35 -20.69
C LEU A 88 -3.48 14.43 -20.54
N ASP A 89 -3.92 15.66 -20.32
CA ASP A 89 -3.08 16.84 -20.19
C ASP A 89 -2.83 17.16 -18.71
N SER A 90 -1.57 17.46 -18.38
CA SER A 90 -1.13 17.82 -17.03
C SER A 90 -1.59 16.85 -15.93
N ALA A 91 -1.33 15.55 -16.13
CA ALA A 91 -1.64 14.50 -15.16
C ALA A 91 -1.11 14.78 -13.74
N ASN A 92 0.05 15.45 -13.61
CA ASN A 92 0.61 15.90 -12.33
C ASN A 92 -0.36 16.84 -11.59
N THR A 93 -0.86 17.87 -12.26
CA THR A 93 -1.82 18.81 -11.68
C THR A 93 -3.10 18.10 -11.26
N MET A 94 -3.64 17.22 -12.11
CA MET A 94 -4.84 16.45 -11.79
C MET A 94 -4.62 15.52 -10.60
N TRP A 95 -3.44 14.91 -10.49
CA TRP A 95 -3.10 14.05 -9.35
C TRP A 95 -2.94 14.84 -8.05
N ASP A 96 -2.34 16.02 -8.10
CA ASP A 96 -2.26 16.92 -6.95
C ASP A 96 -3.66 17.36 -6.49
N GLU A 97 -4.58 17.65 -7.41
CA GLU A 97 -5.98 17.95 -7.10
C GLU A 97 -6.69 16.76 -6.40
N VAL A 98 -6.43 15.53 -6.86
CA VAL A 98 -6.93 14.31 -6.20
C VAL A 98 -6.35 14.16 -4.80
N LYS A 99 -5.02 14.28 -4.63
CA LYS A 99 -4.35 14.20 -3.31
C LYS A 99 -4.93 15.24 -2.33
N ASN A 100 -5.03 16.50 -2.76
CA ASN A 100 -5.60 17.60 -1.99
C ASN A 100 -7.08 17.34 -1.62
N GLY A 101 -7.82 16.62 -2.47
CA GLY A 101 -9.16 16.17 -2.15
C GLY A 101 -9.19 15.07 -1.09
N CYS A 102 -8.37 14.03 -1.26
CA CYS A 102 -8.27 12.93 -0.31
C CYS A 102 -7.92 13.41 1.11
N GLU A 103 -7.01 14.39 1.25
CA GLU A 103 -6.66 14.99 2.55
C GLU A 103 -7.86 15.62 3.29
N LYS A 104 -8.89 16.08 2.56
CA LYS A 104 -10.10 16.65 3.16
C LYS A 104 -11.06 15.57 3.67
N PHE A 105 -11.10 14.42 2.99
CA PHE A 105 -12.01 13.33 3.31
C PHE A 105 -11.43 12.31 4.28
N PHE A 106 -10.11 12.19 4.33
CA PHE A 106 -9.42 11.18 5.12
C PHE A 106 -8.28 11.81 5.92
N LYS A 107 -8.53 12.03 7.22
CA LYS A 107 -7.58 12.70 8.12
C LYS A 107 -6.60 11.75 8.81
N ASN A 108 -6.92 10.46 8.87
CA ASN A 108 -6.14 9.46 9.59
C ASN A 108 -5.74 8.36 8.61
N GLY A 109 -4.44 8.11 8.43
CA GLY A 109 -3.97 6.99 7.61
C GLY A 109 -4.40 5.63 8.18
N VAL A 110 -4.32 4.60 7.35
CA VAL A 110 -4.46 3.21 7.79
C VAL A 110 -3.29 2.85 8.71
N THR A 111 -3.58 2.42 9.94
CA THR A 111 -2.57 2.09 10.95
C THR A 111 -2.31 0.60 11.09
N SER A 112 -3.14 -0.25 10.48
CA SER A 112 -3.02 -1.71 10.58
C SER A 112 -3.28 -2.40 9.23
N THR A 113 -2.74 -3.60 9.07
CA THR A 113 -3.06 -4.44 7.90
C THR A 113 -4.52 -4.89 7.91
N GLN A 114 -5.13 -5.02 9.08
CA GLN A 114 -6.56 -5.33 9.23
C GLN A 114 -7.44 -4.26 8.58
N ASP A 115 -7.19 -2.97 8.83
CA ASP A 115 -7.92 -1.88 8.17
C ASP A 115 -7.70 -1.93 6.65
N GLY A 116 -6.49 -2.28 6.22
CA GLY A 116 -6.17 -2.52 4.81
C GLY A 116 -7.03 -3.62 4.18
N TYR A 117 -7.20 -4.76 4.85
CA TYR A 117 -8.07 -5.83 4.36
C TYR A 117 -9.55 -5.43 4.36
N SER A 118 -10.01 -4.65 5.35
CA SER A 118 -11.35 -4.08 5.34
C SER A 118 -11.57 -3.20 4.11
N LEU A 119 -10.65 -2.27 3.82
CA LEU A 119 -10.72 -1.42 2.63
C LEU A 119 -10.73 -2.24 1.32
N TYR A 120 -9.91 -3.28 1.24
CA TYR A 120 -9.88 -4.19 0.09
C TYR A 120 -11.25 -4.87 -0.11
N ASN A 121 -11.86 -5.36 0.97
CA ASN A 121 -13.16 -6.04 0.91
C ASN A 121 -14.30 -5.05 0.59
N ASP A 122 -14.31 -3.89 1.23
CA ASP A 122 -15.29 -2.83 0.99
C ASP A 122 -15.26 -2.39 -0.48
N PHE A 123 -14.06 -2.22 -1.05
CA PHE A 123 -13.91 -1.90 -2.46
C PHE A 123 -14.50 -3.00 -3.36
N LEU A 124 -14.19 -4.28 -3.12
CA LEU A 124 -14.76 -5.39 -3.87
C LEU A 124 -16.28 -5.44 -3.76
N GLU A 125 -16.84 -5.18 -2.58
CA GLU A 125 -18.29 -5.12 -2.38
C GLU A 125 -18.92 -4.01 -3.22
N LYS A 126 -18.33 -2.81 -3.23
CA LYS A 126 -18.82 -1.68 -4.06
C LYS A 126 -18.76 -1.99 -5.54
N VAL A 127 -17.66 -2.58 -6.02
CA VAL A 127 -17.55 -3.04 -7.41
C VAL A 127 -18.56 -4.16 -7.70
N LYS A 128 -18.87 -5.00 -6.72
CA LYS A 128 -19.85 -6.09 -6.86
C LYS A 128 -21.27 -5.60 -7.01
N VAL A 129 -21.68 -4.66 -6.17
CA VAL A 129 -22.96 -3.94 -6.29
C VAL A 129 -23.03 -3.21 -7.62
N GLY A 130 -21.95 -2.51 -7.97
CA GLY A 130 -21.81 -1.84 -9.25
C GLY A 130 -22.26 -0.38 -9.24
N GLY A 131 -21.89 0.33 -10.31
CA GLY A 131 -22.19 1.74 -10.48
C GLY A 131 -23.64 1.98 -10.92
N ASN A 132 -24.05 3.24 -10.88
CA ASN A 132 -25.42 3.65 -11.19
C ASN A 132 -25.58 3.99 -12.67
N VAL A 133 -26.63 3.48 -13.29
CA VAL A 133 -27.00 3.83 -14.67
C VAL A 133 -28.42 4.38 -14.65
N LYS A 134 -28.56 5.67 -14.93
CA LYS A 134 -29.86 6.32 -15.06
C LYS A 134 -30.37 6.16 -16.50
N LEU A 135 -31.48 5.45 -16.65
CA LEU A 135 -32.15 5.28 -17.93
C LEU A 135 -33.11 6.46 -18.17
N LYS A 136 -33.12 7.04 -19.37
CA LYS A 136 -33.91 8.25 -19.70
C LYS A 136 -35.40 8.13 -19.38
N HIS A 137 -35.98 6.94 -19.58
CA HIS A 137 -37.41 6.67 -19.40
C HIS A 137 -37.69 5.58 -18.36
N SER A 138 -36.73 5.28 -17.47
CA SER A 138 -36.88 4.18 -16.49
C SER A 138 -36.10 4.49 -15.20
N SER A 139 -36.13 3.56 -14.25
CA SER A 139 -35.43 3.67 -12.97
C SER A 139 -33.90 3.61 -13.15
N THR A 140 -33.18 4.07 -12.14
CA THR A 140 -31.75 3.80 -12.01
C THR A 140 -31.54 2.29 -11.84
N VAL A 141 -30.54 1.76 -12.53
CA VAL A 141 -30.14 0.36 -12.45
C VAL A 141 -28.67 0.25 -12.08
N HIS A 142 -28.32 -0.79 -11.32
CA HIS A 142 -26.93 -1.05 -10.98
C HIS A 142 -26.25 -1.87 -12.08
N LYS A 143 -25.00 -1.51 -12.38
CA LYS A 143 -24.14 -2.20 -13.33
C LYS A 143 -22.95 -2.83 -12.61
N PRO A 144 -23.00 -4.14 -12.31
CA PRO A 144 -21.93 -4.84 -11.61
C PRO A 144 -20.60 -4.74 -12.37
N GLY A 145 -19.49 -4.65 -11.63
CA GLY A 145 -18.16 -4.49 -12.23
C GLY A 145 -17.85 -3.06 -12.69
N MET A 146 -18.70 -2.09 -12.40
CA MET A 146 -18.49 -0.68 -12.69
C MET A 146 -18.46 0.13 -11.39
N LEU A 147 -17.71 1.22 -11.35
CA LEU A 147 -17.85 2.28 -10.36
C LEU A 147 -18.26 3.58 -11.05
N GLY A 148 -18.92 4.47 -10.30
CA GLY A 148 -19.38 5.77 -10.81
C GLY A 148 -20.81 5.75 -11.33
N THR A 149 -21.16 6.77 -12.12
CA THR A 149 -22.52 7.00 -12.61
C THR A 149 -22.54 7.29 -14.11
N ALA A 150 -23.54 6.74 -14.80
CA ALA A 150 -23.78 6.99 -16.21
C ALA A 150 -25.27 7.24 -16.52
N VAL A 151 -25.51 7.79 -17.70
CA VAL A 151 -26.83 7.99 -18.29
C VAL A 151 -26.90 7.22 -19.61
N SER A 152 -28.03 6.56 -19.90
CA SER A 152 -28.27 5.89 -21.17
C SER A 152 -29.72 6.08 -21.64
N GLU A 153 -29.94 6.09 -22.95
CA GLU A 153 -31.27 6.28 -23.55
C GLU A 153 -32.08 5.00 -23.64
N THR A 154 -31.43 3.88 -23.97
CA THR A 154 -32.08 2.65 -24.44
C THR A 154 -31.79 1.48 -23.50
N GLU A 155 -30.54 1.04 -23.44
CA GLU A 155 -30.13 -0.18 -22.77
C GLU A 155 -29.20 0.07 -21.59
N LYS A 156 -29.22 -0.83 -20.61
CA LYS A 156 -28.36 -0.75 -19.41
C LYS A 156 -26.86 -0.80 -19.70
N ASN A 157 -26.43 -1.05 -20.94
CA ASN A 157 -25.03 -1.16 -21.34
C ASN A 157 -24.64 -0.26 -22.53
N ASP A 158 -25.59 0.52 -23.07
CA ASP A 158 -25.37 1.37 -24.24
C ASP A 158 -24.88 2.76 -23.80
N PHE A 159 -23.70 2.80 -23.17
CA PHE A 159 -23.04 4.03 -22.75
C PHE A 159 -21.52 3.89 -22.64
N HIS A 160 -20.83 5.03 -22.65
CA HIS A 160 -19.38 5.11 -22.48
C HIS A 160 -19.01 5.78 -21.16
N CYS A 161 -17.93 5.32 -20.54
CA CYS A 161 -17.25 6.02 -19.46
C CYS A 161 -16.32 7.11 -20.04
N ASN A 162 -16.91 8.13 -20.64
CA ASN A 162 -16.20 9.21 -21.35
C ASN A 162 -16.04 10.50 -20.50
N GLY A 163 -16.65 10.56 -19.33
CA GLY A 163 -16.64 11.73 -18.44
C GLY A 163 -17.72 12.79 -18.72
N LYS A 164 -18.58 12.57 -19.73
CA LYS A 164 -19.64 13.52 -20.11
C LYS A 164 -20.91 13.32 -19.28
N LYS A 165 -21.63 14.41 -19.05
CA LYS A 165 -22.87 14.46 -18.26
C LYS A 165 -24.11 14.00 -19.04
N GLU A 166 -24.08 14.07 -20.37
CA GLU A 166 -25.26 13.92 -21.22
C GLU A 166 -25.04 13.00 -22.42
N VAL A 167 -26.17 12.52 -22.96
CA VAL A 167 -26.24 11.80 -24.24
C VAL A 167 -26.17 12.81 -25.37
N ASN A 168 -25.26 12.62 -26.33
CA ASN A 168 -25.12 13.55 -27.44
C ASN A 168 -26.23 13.30 -28.49
N ASN A 169 -27.21 14.20 -28.57
CA ASN A 169 -28.35 14.14 -29.50
C ASN A 169 -28.07 14.82 -30.85
N GLY A 170 -26.87 14.62 -31.41
CA GLY A 170 -26.56 15.11 -32.75
C GLY A 170 -27.51 14.50 -33.79
N ARG A 171 -28.01 15.32 -34.74
CA ARG A 171 -29.01 14.98 -35.78
C ARG A 171 -28.76 13.70 -36.61
N PHE A 172 -27.61 13.05 -36.47
CA PHE A 172 -27.18 11.91 -37.28
C PHE A 172 -26.64 10.70 -36.48
N ASN A 173 -26.70 10.70 -35.14
CA ASN A 173 -26.31 9.54 -34.34
C ASN A 173 -27.34 9.28 -33.26
N VAL A 174 -27.85 8.04 -33.20
CA VAL A 174 -28.58 7.53 -32.03
C VAL A 174 -27.59 7.63 -30.87
N GLY A 175 -27.83 8.56 -29.95
CA GLY A 175 -26.84 8.97 -28.96
C GLY A 175 -26.54 7.83 -28.01
N SER A 176 -25.30 7.32 -28.05
CA SER A 176 -24.77 6.45 -27.01
C SER A 176 -24.80 7.21 -25.68
N GLY A 177 -25.15 6.54 -24.60
CA GLY A 177 -25.06 7.13 -23.27
C GLY A 177 -23.65 7.56 -22.88
N SER A 178 -23.54 8.37 -21.84
CA SER A 178 -22.29 8.91 -21.31
C SER A 178 -22.23 8.74 -19.79
N GLY A 179 -21.04 8.80 -19.21
CA GLY A 179 -20.90 8.71 -17.77
C GLY A 179 -19.52 9.02 -17.25
N VAL A 180 -19.50 9.35 -15.96
CA VAL A 180 -18.29 9.46 -15.15
C VAL A 180 -18.18 8.16 -14.37
N CYS A 181 -17.47 7.20 -14.96
CA CYS A 181 -17.40 5.84 -14.47
C CYS A 181 -16.09 5.17 -14.86
N VAL A 182 -15.84 4.00 -14.28
CA VAL A 182 -14.81 3.05 -14.70
C VAL A 182 -15.40 1.65 -14.70
N SER A 183 -15.16 0.88 -15.76
CA SER A 183 -15.64 -0.48 -15.92
C SER A 183 -14.50 -1.48 -15.86
N TYR A 184 -14.63 -2.43 -14.94
CA TYR A 184 -13.76 -3.58 -14.75
C TYR A 184 -14.33 -4.86 -15.39
N GLY A 185 -15.44 -4.75 -16.13
CA GLY A 185 -16.11 -5.88 -16.78
C GLY A 185 -16.96 -6.73 -15.82
N ASN A 186 -17.81 -7.58 -16.40
CA ASN A 186 -18.84 -8.30 -15.63
C ASN A 186 -18.30 -9.53 -14.85
N HIS A 187 -17.18 -10.10 -15.30
CA HIS A 187 -16.57 -11.33 -14.78
C HIS A 187 -15.15 -11.09 -14.27
N HIS A 188 -14.61 -12.02 -13.48
CA HIS A 188 -13.19 -12.02 -13.05
C HIS A 188 -12.71 -10.70 -12.42
N ARG A 189 -13.55 -10.03 -11.63
CA ARG A 189 -13.34 -8.65 -11.15
C ARG A 189 -12.01 -8.45 -10.41
N GLU A 190 -11.68 -9.32 -9.47
CA GLU A 190 -10.40 -9.25 -8.75
C GLU A 190 -9.20 -9.40 -9.69
N GLN A 191 -9.32 -10.23 -10.73
CA GLN A 191 -8.27 -10.44 -11.74
C GLN A 191 -8.19 -9.27 -12.73
N ASN A 192 -9.30 -8.58 -12.96
CA ASN A 192 -9.37 -7.43 -13.86
C ASN A 192 -8.78 -6.17 -13.24
N ILE A 193 -8.73 -6.08 -11.91
CA ILE A 193 -8.22 -4.94 -11.13
C ILE A 193 -6.84 -5.30 -10.57
N LYS A 194 -5.82 -5.08 -11.41
CA LYS A 194 -4.42 -5.41 -11.11
C LYS A 194 -3.90 -4.67 -9.88
N TRP A 195 -4.23 -3.40 -9.70
CA TRP A 195 -3.76 -2.66 -8.52
C TRP A 195 -4.34 -3.23 -7.23
N LEU A 196 -5.55 -3.78 -7.26
CA LEU A 196 -6.21 -4.33 -6.07
C LEU A 196 -5.58 -5.66 -5.65
N SER A 197 -5.20 -6.51 -6.61
CA SER A 197 -4.44 -7.72 -6.30
C SER A 197 -3.04 -7.40 -5.77
N GLN A 198 -2.38 -6.38 -6.31
CA GLN A 198 -1.11 -5.87 -5.77
C GLN A 198 -1.27 -5.28 -4.37
N PHE A 199 -2.37 -4.59 -4.09
CA PHE A 199 -2.66 -4.05 -2.76
C PHE A 199 -2.77 -5.17 -1.72
N LYS A 200 -3.51 -6.24 -2.01
CA LYS A 200 -3.60 -7.44 -1.16
C LYS A 200 -2.24 -8.09 -0.94
N ALA A 201 -1.45 -8.26 -1.99
CA ALA A 201 -0.09 -8.80 -1.88
C ALA A 201 0.81 -7.91 -1.00
N GLY A 202 0.65 -6.58 -1.09
CA GLY A 202 1.32 -5.62 -0.22
C GLY A 202 0.97 -5.82 1.25
N LEU A 203 -0.32 -6.03 1.57
CA LEU A 203 -0.78 -6.30 2.94
C LEU A 203 -0.19 -7.61 3.49
N GLN A 204 -0.23 -8.69 2.70
CA GLN A 204 0.32 -10.00 3.09
C GLN A 204 1.82 -9.92 3.40
N LEU A 205 2.56 -9.12 2.63
CA LEU A 205 3.98 -8.92 2.87
C LEU A 205 4.23 -8.16 4.19
N VAL A 206 3.37 -7.19 4.54
CA VAL A 206 3.46 -6.51 5.83
C VAL A 206 3.14 -7.46 6.98
N ASP A 207 2.12 -8.33 6.85
CA ASP A 207 1.78 -9.33 7.87
C ASP A 207 2.95 -10.29 8.14
N GLN A 208 3.60 -10.76 7.06
CA GLN A 208 4.77 -11.63 7.17
C GLN A 208 5.92 -10.92 7.91
N LEU A 209 6.23 -9.69 7.53
CA LEU A 209 7.30 -8.91 8.17
C LEU A 209 7.01 -8.64 9.65
N ASN A 210 5.75 -8.36 10.00
CA ASN A 210 5.34 -8.16 11.39
C ASN A 210 5.53 -9.44 12.22
N THR A 211 5.15 -10.59 11.65
CA THR A 211 5.29 -11.90 12.30
C THR A 211 6.76 -12.26 12.53
N GLU A 212 7.59 -12.09 11.51
CA GLU A 212 9.04 -12.32 11.62
C GLU A 212 9.68 -11.39 12.65
N THR A 213 9.31 -10.10 12.63
CA THR A 213 9.82 -9.11 13.59
C THR A 213 9.46 -9.49 15.03
N ALA A 214 8.22 -9.93 15.29
CA ALA A 214 7.81 -10.39 16.62
C ALA A 214 8.61 -11.62 17.09
N SER A 215 8.90 -12.56 16.18
CA SER A 215 9.74 -13.72 16.46
C SER A 215 11.17 -13.32 16.83
N TRP A 216 11.79 -12.42 16.05
CA TRP A 216 13.14 -11.91 16.34
C TRP A 216 13.20 -11.15 17.67
N GLN A 217 12.21 -10.32 17.97
CA GLN A 217 12.11 -9.62 19.25
C GLN A 217 12.05 -10.61 20.41
N HIS A 218 11.24 -11.65 20.30
CA HIS A 218 11.15 -12.69 21.34
C HIS A 218 12.48 -13.43 21.55
N GLN A 219 13.18 -13.79 20.47
CA GLN A 219 14.50 -14.41 20.56
C GLN A 219 15.52 -13.48 21.22
N LEU A 220 15.54 -12.20 20.85
CA LEU A 220 16.44 -11.21 21.42
C LEU A 220 16.18 -11.01 22.92
N THR A 221 14.92 -10.87 23.33
CA THR A 221 14.55 -10.77 24.75
C THR A 221 15.00 -12.00 25.53
N THR A 222 14.84 -13.20 24.97
CA THR A 222 15.29 -14.45 25.60
C THR A 222 16.80 -14.47 25.79
N LEU A 223 17.57 -14.07 24.77
CA LEU A 223 19.03 -14.01 24.84
C LEU A 223 19.50 -12.99 25.88
N LEU A 224 18.89 -11.80 25.92
CA LEU A 224 19.20 -10.77 26.91
C LEU A 224 18.93 -11.24 28.34
N ASN A 225 17.82 -11.93 28.57
CA ASN A 225 17.50 -12.49 29.89
C ASN A 225 18.52 -13.55 30.31
N ARG A 226 18.92 -14.47 29.41
CA ARG A 226 19.97 -15.47 29.70
C ARG A 226 21.32 -14.82 30.00
N ALA A 227 21.71 -13.81 29.24
CA ALA A 227 22.95 -13.09 29.49
C ALA A 227 22.94 -12.40 30.87
N ARG A 228 21.79 -11.84 31.26
CA ARG A 228 21.59 -11.25 32.59
C ARG A 228 21.68 -12.30 33.70
N GLU A 229 21.03 -13.44 33.53
CA GLU A 229 21.09 -14.55 34.49
C GLU A 229 22.54 -15.03 34.69
N LEU A 230 23.29 -15.21 33.60
CA LEU A 230 24.70 -15.59 33.66
C LEU A 230 25.55 -14.54 34.36
N TYR A 231 25.33 -13.26 34.07
CA TYR A 231 26.05 -12.16 34.73
C TYR A 231 25.78 -12.12 36.24
N GLU A 232 24.51 -12.20 36.66
CA GLU A 232 24.17 -12.20 38.08
C GLU A 232 24.71 -13.43 38.80
N LYS A 233 24.74 -14.59 38.13
CA LYS A 233 25.35 -15.80 38.69
C LYS A 233 26.85 -15.65 38.90
N VAL A 234 27.60 -15.23 37.88
CA VAL A 234 29.05 -15.03 37.98
C VAL A 234 29.39 -14.00 39.07
N LYS A 235 28.61 -12.93 39.17
CA LYS A 235 28.76 -11.91 40.21
C LYS A 235 28.55 -12.48 41.61
N ALA A 236 27.50 -13.29 41.81
CA ALA A 236 27.24 -13.94 43.09
C ALA A 236 28.35 -14.94 43.47
N ASP A 237 28.78 -15.77 42.52
CA ASP A 237 29.86 -16.75 42.71
C ASP A 237 31.18 -16.04 43.12
N THR A 238 31.50 -14.91 42.48
CA THR A 238 32.71 -14.10 42.82
C THR A 238 32.62 -13.49 44.21
N GLN A 239 31.44 -13.01 44.63
CA GLN A 239 31.24 -12.45 45.98
C GLN A 239 31.34 -13.51 47.07
N GLN A 240 31.07 -14.78 46.75
CA GLN A 240 31.16 -15.89 47.70
C GLN A 240 32.60 -16.38 47.88
N GLU A 241 33.41 -16.39 46.81
CA GLU A 241 34.85 -16.69 46.88
C GLU A 241 35.64 -15.67 47.73
N GLU A 242 35.29 -14.37 47.69
CA GLU A 242 35.91 -13.33 48.53
C GLU A 242 35.61 -13.51 50.04
N VAL A 243 34.46 -14.08 50.40
CA VAL A 243 34.09 -14.31 51.81
C VAL A 243 34.76 -15.55 52.38
N ASP A 244 34.89 -16.63 51.60
CA ASP A 244 35.56 -17.86 52.04
C ASP A 244 37.08 -17.72 52.17
N THR A 245 37.69 -16.64 51.64
CA THR A 245 39.13 -16.37 51.83
C THR A 245 39.47 -15.61 53.11
N ASP A 246 38.49 -15.02 53.79
CA ASP A 246 38.70 -14.23 55.02
C ASP A 246 38.53 -15.06 56.32
N GLU A 247 38.00 -16.28 56.25
CA GLU A 247 37.92 -17.24 57.37
C GLU A 247 38.91 -18.41 57.18
N SER A 248 40.21 -18.18 57.35
CA SER A 248 41.16 -19.28 57.58
C SER A 248 42.13 -18.94 58.71
N PRO A 249 42.05 -19.60 59.89
CA PRO A 249 42.97 -19.34 60.97
C PRO A 249 44.34 -19.98 60.66
N LEU A 250 45.35 -19.11 60.64
CA LEU A 250 46.78 -19.42 60.67
C LEU A 250 47.11 -20.63 61.55
N THR A 251 47.76 -21.63 60.96
CA THR A 251 48.70 -22.49 61.70
C THR A 251 50.03 -22.59 60.95
N GLN A 252 51.07 -22.09 61.62
CA GLN A 252 52.47 -22.12 61.24
C GLN A 252 53.15 -23.46 61.59
N HIS A 253 54.25 -23.72 60.85
CA HIS A 253 55.46 -24.52 61.15
C HIS A 253 55.52 -26.02 60.80
N PRO A 254 56.73 -26.58 60.56
CA PRO A 254 57.87 -26.12 59.75
C PRO A 254 58.41 -27.21 58.77
N ASN A 255 59.25 -26.79 57.81
CA ASN A 255 59.93 -27.62 56.79
C ASN A 255 60.96 -28.63 57.39
N PRO A 256 61.41 -29.69 56.69
CA PRO A 256 62.41 -29.52 55.61
C PRO A 256 62.40 -30.54 54.43
N GLU A 257 63.00 -30.07 53.32
CA GLU A 257 63.79 -30.79 52.28
C GLU A 257 63.20 -32.02 51.57
N GLU A 258 63.01 -31.95 50.24
CA GLU A 258 63.99 -32.33 49.18
C GLU A 258 63.30 -32.52 47.82
N ASN A 259 63.98 -32.13 46.73
CA ASN A 259 63.86 -32.60 45.32
C ASN A 259 62.55 -32.29 44.56
N GLU A 260 62.50 -32.09 43.24
CA GLU A 260 63.39 -31.73 42.14
C GLU A 260 62.42 -31.56 40.94
N ASN A 261 62.65 -30.58 40.05
CA ASN A 261 62.06 -30.44 38.71
C ASN A 261 60.52 -30.49 38.52
N THR A 262 59.90 -29.38 38.07
CA THR A 262 59.60 -29.17 36.64
C THR A 262 58.85 -27.86 36.39
N ASP A 263 59.25 -27.27 35.28
CA ASP A 263 58.74 -26.12 34.55
C ASP A 263 57.22 -26.15 34.32
N SER A 264 56.51 -25.05 34.59
CA SER A 264 55.44 -24.55 33.69
C SER A 264 54.98 -23.15 34.11
N ALA A 265 55.52 -22.15 33.42
CA ALA A 265 54.93 -20.82 33.41
C ALA A 265 53.53 -20.87 32.79
N THR A 266 52.48 -20.66 33.58
CA THR A 266 51.15 -20.32 33.03
C THR A 266 50.83 -18.88 33.38
N ARG A 267 51.05 -18.05 32.36
CA ARG A 267 50.85 -16.61 32.29
C ARG A 267 49.37 -16.28 32.49
N SER A 268 49.08 -15.55 33.56
CA SER A 268 47.81 -14.85 33.78
C SER A 268 47.50 -13.94 32.59
N MET A 269 46.43 -14.23 31.87
CA MET A 269 45.78 -13.28 30.95
C MET A 269 44.43 -12.90 31.52
N ARG A 270 44.40 -11.79 32.26
CA ARG A 270 43.18 -11.01 32.48
C ARG A 270 42.75 -10.44 31.12
N HIS A 271 41.69 -11.00 30.54
CA HIS A 271 41.02 -10.34 29.42
C HIS A 271 40.05 -9.28 29.96
N SER A 272 40.49 -8.03 29.81
CA SER A 272 39.68 -6.82 29.87
C SER A 272 38.56 -6.89 28.83
N LEU A 273 37.30 -6.98 29.28
CA LEU A 273 36.13 -6.81 28.43
C LEU A 273 35.81 -5.31 28.31
N LEU A 274 36.39 -4.67 27.30
CA LEU A 274 35.99 -3.33 26.88
C LEU A 274 34.73 -3.39 26.01
N ALA A 275 33.72 -2.66 26.48
CA ALA A 275 32.88 -1.73 25.74
C ALA A 275 32.36 -2.14 24.35
N TRP A 276 31.12 -2.66 24.33
CA TRP A 276 30.23 -2.64 23.15
C TRP A 276 28.88 -1.98 23.47
N ALA A 277 28.91 -0.93 24.29
CA ALA A 277 27.80 0.00 24.42
C ALA A 277 28.18 1.26 23.65
N LEU A 278 27.72 1.37 22.40
CA LEU A 278 27.52 2.60 21.62
C LEU A 278 27.37 2.20 20.14
N LEU A 279 26.16 1.84 19.71
CA LEU A 279 25.76 1.84 18.30
C LEU A 279 24.23 1.73 18.19
N LEU A 280 23.51 2.69 18.78
CA LEU A 280 22.11 3.02 18.46
C LEU A 280 21.90 4.51 18.75
N GLN A 281 22.29 5.36 17.79
CA GLN A 281 21.78 6.70 17.55
C GLN A 281 21.60 6.87 16.05
#